data_AF-A0A7C3U9H5-F1
#
_entry.id   AF-A0A7C3U9H5-F1
#
_cell.length_a   1.000
_cell.length_b   1.000
_cell.length_c   1.000
_cell.angle_alpha   90.00
_cell.angle_beta   90.00
_cell.angle_gamma   90.00
#
_symmetry.space_group_name_H-M   'P 1'
#
loop_
_entity.id
_entity.type
_entity.pdbx_description
1 polymer ?
#
loop_
_entity_poly.entity_id
_entity_poly.type
_entity_poly.pdbx_seq_one_letter_code
_entity_poly.pdbx_strand_id
1 'polypeptide(L)' 'MTTADGSREVTVEAGTVGEALERAMAVEPRLRPRVFRDDGRMWAGVFLNARNVNALQGLETPLTDGDRLAIVPPLSGG' A
#
# COMPACT_ATOMS: atom_id res chain seq x y z
N MET A 1 -10.01 11.27 18.56
CA MET A 1 -9.03 12.30 18.14
C MET A 1 -8.84 12.14 16.65
N THR A 2 -9.53 12.99 15.88
CA THR A 2 -9.56 12.94 14.41
C THR A 2 -8.36 13.71 13.88
N THR A 3 -7.36 13.01 13.35
CA THR A 3 -6.24 13.66 12.65
C THR A 3 -6.74 14.18 11.30
N ALA A 4 -6.52 15.48 11.08
CA ALA A 4 -7.09 16.29 10.00
C ALA A 4 -6.49 16.04 8.60
N ASP A 5 -5.95 14.85 8.33
CA ASP A 5 -5.10 14.62 7.15
C ASP A 5 -5.66 13.61 6.14
N GLY A 6 -6.76 12.90 6.45
CA GLY A 6 -7.29 11.86 5.53
C GLY A 6 -6.37 10.65 5.32
N SER A 7 -5.20 10.64 5.96
CA SER A 7 -4.23 9.56 6.00
C SER A 7 -4.68 8.48 6.98
N ARG A 8 -5.25 7.39 6.44
CA ARG A 8 -5.61 6.19 7.21
C ARG A 8 -4.40 5.28 7.35
N GLU A 9 -3.94 5.06 8.57
CA GLU A 9 -2.93 4.05 8.89
C GLU A 9 -3.64 2.77 9.33
N VAL A 10 -3.26 1.63 8.73
CA VAL A 10 -3.80 0.32 9.09
C VAL A 10 -2.64 -0.57 9.47
N THR A 11 -2.69 -1.14 10.67
CA THR A 11 -1.73 -2.16 11.12
C THR A 11 -2.23 -3.51 10.65
N VAL A 12 -1.40 -4.23 9.88
CA VAL A 12 -1.70 -5.57 9.37
C VAL A 12 -0.50 -6.48 9.61
N GLU A 13 -0.78 -7.74 9.90
CA GLU A 13 0.24 -8.79 9.97
C GLU A 13 0.39 -9.44 8.59
N ALA A 14 1.59 -9.36 8.02
CA ALA A 14 1.91 -9.86 6.68
C ALA A 14 3.40 -10.18 6.57
N GLY A 15 3.74 -11.23 5.83
CA GLY A 15 5.14 -11.59 5.54
C GLY A 15 5.72 -10.83 4.33
N THR A 16 4.86 -10.29 3.47
CA THR A 16 5.25 -9.64 2.21
C THR A 16 4.39 -8.42 1.90
N VAL A 17 4.88 -7.55 1.01
CA VAL A 17 4.14 -6.38 0.52
C VAL A 17 2.79 -6.77 -0.09
N GLY A 18 2.74 -7.87 -0.85
CA GLY A 18 1.51 -8.40 -1.44
C GLY A 18 0.48 -8.75 -0.37
N GLU A 19 0.88 -9.55 0.62
CA GLU A 19 0.00 -9.90 1.73
C GLU A 19 -0.46 -8.66 2.52
N ALA A 20 0.43 -7.71 2.79
CA ALA A 20 0.07 -6.49 3.51
C ALA A 20 -0.99 -5.68 2.76
N LEU A 21 -0.84 -5.56 1.43
CA LEU A 21 -1.83 -4.89 0.58
C LEU A 21 -3.16 -5.66 0.58
N GLU A 22 -3.14 -6.99 0.47
CA GLU A 22 -4.36 -7.80 0.53
C GLU A 22 -5.09 -7.67 1.87
N ARG A 23 -4.36 -7.70 2.98
CA ARG A 23 -4.92 -7.48 4.32
C ARG A 23 -5.48 -6.07 4.46
N ALA A 24 -4.75 -5.05 4.01
CA ALA A 24 -5.23 -3.67 4.02
C ALA A 24 -6.50 -3.49 3.16
N MET A 25 -6.59 -4.17 2.01
CA MET A 25 -7.78 -4.19 1.16
C MET A 25 -8.94 -4.98 1.78
N ALA A 26 -8.67 -6.02 2.56
CA ALA A 26 -9.69 -6.75 3.29
C ALA A 26 -10.31 -5.90 4.41
N VAL A 27 -9.49 -5.09 5.10
CA VAL A 27 -9.96 -4.12 6.09
C VAL A 27 -10.70 -2.97 5.41
N GLU A 28 -10.20 -2.51 4.26
CA GLU A 28 -10.71 -1.32 3.58
C GLU A 28 -10.82 -1.56 2.06
N PRO A 29 -11.94 -2.15 1.60
CA PRO A 29 -12.14 -2.53 0.19
C PRO A 29 -12.06 -1.35 -0.78
N ARG A 30 -12.32 -0.12 -0.31
CA ARG A 30 -12.23 1.11 -1.11
C ARG A 30 -10.79 1.47 -1.49
N LEU A 31 -9.79 0.82 -0.87
CA LEU A 31 -8.37 0.99 -1.17
C LEU A 31 -7.97 0.26 -2.46
N ARG A 32 -8.64 -0.85 -2.77
CA ARG A 32 -8.36 -1.70 -3.95
C ARG A 32 -8.36 -0.92 -5.27
N PRO A 33 -9.42 -0.17 -5.66
CA PRO A 33 -9.42 0.62 -6.90
C PRO A 33 -8.49 1.84 -6.88
N ARG A 34 -7.95 2.21 -5.72
CA ARG A 34 -6.95 3.28 -5.59
C ARG A 34 -5.52 2.78 -5.80
N VAL A 35 -5.26 1.50 -5.47
CA VAL A 35 -3.93 0.87 -5.59
C VAL A 35 -3.77 0.09 -6.88
N PHE A 36 -4.81 -0.65 -7.24
CA PHE A 36 -4.90 -1.46 -8.45
C PHE A 36 -5.89 -0.81 -9.43
N ARG A 37 -5.57 -0.90 -10.71
CA ARG A 37 -6.52 -0.60 -11.78
C ARG A 37 -7.48 -1.77 -11.99
N ASP A 38 -8.50 -1.52 -12.80
CA ASP A 38 -9.48 -2.53 -13.25
C ASP A 38 -8.81 -3.75 -13.91
N ASP A 39 -7.68 -3.54 -14.60
CA ASP A 39 -6.83 -4.58 -15.22
C ASP A 39 -6.05 -5.43 -14.20
N GLY A 40 -6.19 -5.16 -12.89
CA GLY A 40 -5.43 -5.84 -11.84
C GLY A 40 -3.98 -5.40 -11.71
N ARG A 41 -3.52 -4.44 -12.52
CA ARG A 41 -2.18 -3.87 -12.41
C ARG A 41 -2.12 -2.81 -11.32
N MET A 42 -1.07 -2.88 -10.52
CA MET A 42 -0.72 -1.85 -9.55
C MET A 42 -0.32 -0.57 -10.27
N TRP A 43 -0.95 0.54 -9.93
CA TRP A 43 -0.64 1.86 -10.49
C TRP A 43 -0.31 2.90 -9.42
N ALA A 44 -0.66 2.64 -8.16
CA ALA A 44 -0.15 3.41 -7.04
C ALA A 44 1.34 3.15 -6.82
N GLY A 45 2.07 4.20 -6.50
CA GLY A 45 3.45 4.10 -6.06
C GLY A 45 3.46 3.56 -4.63
N VAL A 46 4.07 2.39 -4.43
CA VAL A 46 4.23 1.83 -3.09
C VAL A 46 5.68 1.88 -2.67
N PHE A 47 5.87 2.31 -1.42
CA PHE A 47 7.15 2.54 -0.81
C PHE A 47 7.23 1.80 0.50
N LEU A 48 8.24 0.96 0.65
CA LEU A 48 8.58 0.28 1.89
C LEU A 48 9.71 1.07 2.56
N ASN A 49 9.46 1.70 3.71
CA ASN A 49 10.44 2.55 4.41
C ASN A 49 11.15 3.55 3.50
N ALA A 50 10.36 4.31 2.72
CA ALA A 50 10.84 5.27 1.71
C ALA A 50 11.60 4.67 0.51
N ARG A 51 11.62 3.33 0.34
CA ARG A 51 12.18 2.66 -0.84
C ARG A 51 11.06 2.17 -1.75
N ASN A 52 11.15 2.45 -3.05
CA ASN A 52 10.13 2.00 -4.00
C ASN A 52 10.15 0.47 -4.14
N VAL A 53 9.01 -0.19 -3.93
CA VAL A 53 8.93 -1.66 -4.00
C VAL A 53 9.15 -2.19 -5.42
N ASN A 54 8.88 -1.40 -6.46
CA ASN A 54 9.18 -1.77 -7.86
C ASN A 54 10.68 -1.86 -8.12
N ALA A 55 11.52 -1.17 -7.34
CA ALA A 55 12.98 -1.30 -7.40
C ALA A 55 13.51 -2.45 -6.50
N LEU A 56 12.62 -3.09 -5.73
CA LEU A 56 12.91 -4.25 -4.88
C LEU A 56 12.38 -5.51 -5.58
N GLN A 57 11.52 -6.28 -4.89
CA GLN A 57 10.90 -7.52 -5.39
C GLN A 57 9.39 -7.31 -5.63
N GLY A 58 8.93 -6.06 -5.72
CA GLY A 58 7.52 -5.74 -5.88
C GLY A 58 6.68 -6.26 -4.72
N LEU A 59 5.62 -7.01 -5.04
CA LEU A 59 4.71 -7.62 -4.07
C LEU A 59 5.39 -8.75 -3.26
N GLU A 60 6.41 -9.39 -3.81
CA GLU A 60 7.17 -10.45 -3.12
C GLU A 60 8.19 -9.90 -2.13
N THR A 61 8.33 -8.57 -2.04
CA THR A 61 9.26 -7.94 -1.10
C THR A 61 8.90 -8.36 0.33
N PRO A 62 9.81 -9.02 1.06
CA PRO A 62 9.54 -9.44 2.42
C PRO A 62 9.41 -8.24 3.35
N LEU A 63 8.48 -8.33 4.29
CA LEU A 63 8.26 -7.37 5.35
C LEU A 63 8.81 -7.91 6.67
N THR A 64 9.27 -6.99 7.50
CA THR A 64 9.75 -7.22 8.86
C THR A 64 8.96 -6.40 9.86
N ASP A 65 9.01 -6.81 11.13
CA ASP A 65 8.33 -6.09 12.20
C ASP A 65 8.82 -4.64 12.28
N GLY A 66 7.87 -3.71 12.34
CA GLY A 66 8.15 -2.27 12.32
C GLY A 66 8.31 -1.64 10.93
N ASP A 67 8.23 -2.41 9.85
CA ASP A 67 8.25 -1.86 8.49
C ASP A 67 7.01 -1.02 8.19
N ARG A 68 7.22 0.14 7.55
CA ARG A 68 6.12 1.01 7.13
C ARG A 68 5.93 0.98 5.62
N LEU A 69 4.74 0.57 5.19
CA LEU A 69 4.31 0.65 3.80
C LEU A 69 3.54 1.97 3.55
N ALA A 70 4.06 2.79 2.65
CA ALA A 70 3.41 4.01 2.19
C ALA A 70 2.84 3.80 0.79
N ILE A 71 1.56 4.13 0.63
CA ILE A 71 0.83 4.00 -0.62
C ILE A 71 0.55 5.41 -1.13
N VAL A 72 1.25 5.80 -2.19
CA VAL A 72 1.07 7.08 -2.85
C VAL A 72 0.22 6.83 -4.10
N PRO A 73 -1.08 7.19 -4.07
CA PRO A 73 -1.86 7.16 -5.29
C PRO A 73 -1.18 8.10 -6.30
N PRO A 74 -1.15 7.73 -7.59
CA PRO A 74 -0.57 8.63 -8.58
C PRO A 74 -1.42 9.90 -8.55
N LEU A 75 -0.75 11.05 -8.51
CA LEU A 75 -1.42 12.35 -8.57
C LEU A 75 -2.25 12.40 -9.85
N SER A 76 -3.55 12.13 -9.72
CA SER A 76 -4.54 12.58 -10.69
C SER A 76 -4.67 14.08 -10.48
N GLY A 77 -3.78 14.85 -11.11
CA GLY A 77 -3.98 16.27 -11.31
C GLY A 77 -5.25 16.44 -12.14
N GLY A 78 -6.33 16.82 -11.46
CA GLY A 78 -7.44 17.53 -12.07
C GLY A 78 -7.11 19.00 -12.22
#